data_AF-A0A4P5YVW1-F1
#
_entry.id   AF-A0A4P5YVW1-F1
#
_cell.length_a   1.000
_cell.length_b   1.000
_cell.length_c   1.000
_cell.angle_alpha   90.00
_cell.angle_beta   90.00
_cell.angle_gamma   90.00
#
_symmetry.space_group_name_H-M   'P 1'
#
loop_
_entity.id
_entity.type
_entity.pdbx_description
1 polymer ?
#
loop_
_entity_poly.entity_id
_entity_poly.type
_entity_poly.pdbx_seq_one_letter_code
_entity_poly.pdbx_strand_id
1 'polypeptide(L)'
;MKTKWNIWLAVLLMAVFAITRWPGVLPPNFSAAYALVFCAGAYFPGKLAWWLPLGTLLLSDIAINVFHYHTDPVGSYMLVNYLIYAALIWFGKKLTGGAPFTALLGGGLLGAILFYLVTNTFAWLENPEYAKTLVGWIKALSLGTDGWPYTWEFFRNTLLSGGLFTSLFVGAMKLSEAPEPEPAEEKEAEPAEAEPEESKA
;
A
#
# COMPACT_ATOMS: atom_id res chain seq x y z
N MET A 1 9.47 -0.98 -22.56
CA MET A 1 10.40 -1.77 -21.71
C MET A 1 9.59 -2.68 -20.82
N LYS A 2 9.85 -4.00 -20.83
CA LYS A 2 9.20 -4.95 -19.91
C LYS A 2 10.03 -4.97 -18.63
N THR A 3 9.55 -4.29 -17.58
CA THR A 3 10.15 -4.32 -16.24
C THR A 3 10.28 -5.78 -15.81
N LYS A 4 11.50 -6.24 -15.47
CA LYS A 4 11.69 -7.59 -14.92
C LYS A 4 11.02 -7.62 -13.54
N TRP A 5 9.84 -8.24 -13.49
CA TRP A 5 9.04 -8.39 -12.29
C TRP A 5 9.81 -9.20 -11.23
N ASN A 6 10.27 -8.57 -10.15
CA ASN A 6 10.96 -9.26 -9.06
C ASN A 6 9.94 -9.79 -8.05
N ILE A 7 9.47 -11.02 -8.27
CA ILE A 7 8.48 -11.67 -7.40
C ILE A 7 8.95 -11.76 -5.94
N TRP A 8 10.26 -11.86 -5.69
CA TRP A 8 10.83 -11.93 -4.35
C TRP A 8 10.64 -10.63 -3.58
N LEU A 9 10.79 -9.48 -4.24
CA LEU A 9 10.49 -8.19 -3.62
C LEU A 9 9.02 -8.10 -3.23
N ALA A 10 8.12 -8.53 -4.12
CA ALA A 10 6.68 -8.53 -3.83
C ALA A 10 6.34 -9.46 -2.65
N VAL A 11 6.94 -10.65 -2.59
CA VAL A 11 6.76 -11.60 -1.47
C VAL A 11 7.31 -11.02 -0.17
N LEU A 12 8.50 -10.41 -0.19
CA LEU A 12 9.08 -9.76 0.99
C LEU A 12 8.18 -8.64 1.51
N LEU A 13 7.66 -7.78 0.62
CA LEU A 13 6.73 -6.72 0.98
C LEU A 13 5.45 -7.27 1.61
N MET A 14 4.90 -8.37 1.06
CA MET A 14 3.73 -9.04 1.64
C MET A 14 4.02 -9.67 3.00
N ALA A 15 5.21 -10.25 3.20
CA ALA A 15 5.61 -10.84 4.47
C ALA A 15 5.78 -9.77 5.56
N VAL A 16 6.51 -8.70 5.26
CA VAL A 16 6.65 -7.54 6.17
C VAL A 16 5.28 -6.97 6.49
N PHE A 17 4.43 -6.80 5.48
CA PHE A 17 3.06 -6.34 5.68
C PHE A 17 2.25 -7.23 6.62
N ALA A 18 2.26 -8.56 6.42
CA ALA A 18 1.55 -9.49 7.28
C ALA A 18 2.02 -9.38 8.74
N ILE A 19 3.32 -9.22 8.98
CA ILE A 19 3.88 -9.00 10.32
C ILE A 19 3.35 -7.70 10.92
N THR A 20 3.33 -6.61 10.16
CA THR A 20 2.84 -5.31 10.65
C THR A 20 1.36 -5.29 11.01
N ARG A 21 0.56 -6.27 10.53
CA ARG A 21 -0.85 -6.41 10.91
C ARG A 21 -1.04 -7.09 12.26
N TRP A 22 -0.01 -7.73 12.80
CA TRP A 22 -0.15 -8.46 14.05
C TRP A 22 -0.54 -7.50 15.19
N PRO A 23 -1.57 -7.81 15.99
CA PRO A 23 -2.02 -6.94 17.06
C PRO A 23 -0.89 -6.56 18.02
N GLY A 24 -0.72 -5.25 18.26
CA GLY A 24 0.32 -4.70 19.13
C GLY A 24 1.61 -4.26 18.42
N VAL A 25 1.81 -4.58 17.13
CA VAL A 25 3.01 -4.14 16.38
C VAL A 25 2.91 -2.69 15.93
N LEU A 26 1.75 -2.29 15.40
CA LEU A 26 1.45 -0.93 14.99
C LEU A 26 0.21 -0.39 15.73
N PRO A 27 0.05 0.94 15.83
CA PRO A 27 -1.15 1.54 16.39
C PRO A 27 -2.42 1.05 15.67
N PRO A 28 -3.58 1.04 16.35
CA PRO A 28 -4.84 0.64 15.73
C PRO A 28 -5.12 1.39 14.43
N ASN A 29 -5.50 0.65 13.38
CA ASN A 29 -5.75 1.19 12.03
C ASN A 29 -4.56 1.93 11.38
N PHE A 30 -3.34 1.78 11.91
CA PHE A 30 -2.12 2.21 11.23
C PHE A 30 -1.53 1.00 10.50
N SER A 31 -1.74 0.90 9.19
CA SER A 31 -1.36 -0.30 8.42
C SER A 31 -1.03 0.02 6.98
N ALA A 32 -0.12 -0.76 6.39
CA ALA A 32 0.18 -0.68 4.96
C ALA A 32 -0.92 -1.28 4.07
N ALA A 33 -1.98 -1.86 4.64
CA ALA A 33 -2.97 -2.65 3.92
C ALA A 33 -3.53 -1.93 2.70
N TYR A 34 -4.17 -0.78 2.92
CA TYR A 34 -4.88 -0.04 1.87
C TYR A 34 -3.92 0.48 0.80
N ALA A 35 -2.75 0.98 1.21
CA ALA A 35 -1.71 1.40 0.30
C ALA A 35 -1.22 0.24 -0.57
N LEU A 36 -0.98 -0.93 0.04
CA LEU A 36 -0.47 -2.10 -0.67
C LEU A 36 -1.48 -2.69 -1.65
N VAL A 37 -2.76 -2.82 -1.30
CA VAL A 37 -3.77 -3.28 -2.28
C VAL A 37 -3.90 -2.31 -3.45
N PHE A 38 -3.93 -1.00 -3.17
CA PHE A 38 -3.97 0.02 -4.21
C PHE A 38 -2.72 -0.04 -5.11
N CYS A 39 -1.52 -0.03 -4.52
CA CYS A 39 -0.25 -0.08 -5.25
C CYS A 39 -0.06 -1.42 -5.99
N ALA A 40 -0.50 -2.54 -5.42
CA ALA A 40 -0.51 -3.82 -6.11
C ALA A 40 -1.39 -3.74 -7.37
N GLY A 41 -2.54 -3.07 -7.29
CA GLY A 41 -3.35 -2.75 -8.47
C GLY A 41 -2.57 -1.96 -9.53
N ALA A 42 -1.85 -0.92 -9.13
CA ALA A 42 -1.11 -0.06 -10.06
C ALA A 42 0.07 -0.76 -10.74
N TYR A 43 0.82 -1.58 -9.99
CA TYR A 43 2.10 -2.12 -10.44
C TYR A 43 2.08 -3.61 -10.83
N PHE A 44 1.24 -4.44 -10.20
CA PHE A 44 1.34 -5.89 -10.36
C PHE A 44 0.63 -6.35 -11.65
N PRO A 45 1.20 -7.30 -12.40
CA PRO A 45 0.60 -7.74 -13.66
C PRO A 45 -0.61 -8.67 -13.47
N GLY A 46 -1.61 -8.49 -14.34
CA GLY A 46 -2.66 -9.47 -14.59
C GLY A 46 -3.45 -9.90 -13.34
N LYS A 47 -3.40 -11.20 -13.05
CA LYS A 47 -4.06 -11.84 -11.89
C LYS A 47 -3.26 -11.68 -10.59
N LEU A 48 -1.96 -11.38 -10.67
CA LEU A 48 -1.09 -11.26 -9.48
C LEU A 48 -1.49 -10.05 -8.62
N ALA A 49 -1.93 -8.95 -9.25
CA ALA A 49 -2.50 -7.78 -8.58
C ALA A 49 -3.68 -8.09 -7.66
N TRP A 50 -4.36 -9.22 -7.89
CA TRP A 50 -5.51 -9.66 -7.11
C TRP A 50 -5.09 -10.70 -6.07
N TRP A 51 -4.54 -11.83 -6.53
CA TRP A 51 -4.28 -12.97 -5.67
C TRP A 51 -3.24 -12.70 -4.59
N LEU A 52 -2.17 -11.96 -4.92
CA LEU A 52 -1.08 -11.75 -4.00
C LEU A 52 -1.50 -10.91 -2.78
N PRO A 53 -2.07 -9.69 -2.95
CA PRO A 53 -2.49 -8.92 -1.79
C PRO A 53 -3.73 -9.50 -1.11
N LEU A 54 -4.75 -9.98 -1.85
CA LEU A 54 -5.96 -10.54 -1.23
C LEU A 54 -5.70 -11.86 -0.52
N GLY A 55 -4.83 -12.71 -1.07
CA GLY A 55 -4.42 -13.96 -0.41
C GLY A 55 -3.62 -13.69 0.86
N THR A 56 -2.71 -12.71 0.84
CA THR A 56 -1.96 -12.29 2.03
C THR A 56 -2.89 -11.77 3.11
N LEU A 57 -3.85 -10.91 2.74
CA LEU A 57 -4.88 -10.39 3.65
C LEU A 57 -5.67 -11.55 4.25
N LEU A 58 -6.17 -12.49 3.44
CA LEU A 58 -7.02 -13.58 3.90
C LEU A 58 -6.32 -14.51 4.88
N LEU A 59 -5.09 -14.91 4.54
CA LEU A 59 -4.29 -15.74 5.42
C LEU A 59 -3.98 -15.01 6.74
N SER A 60 -3.64 -13.72 6.68
CA SER A 60 -3.37 -12.93 7.87
C SER A 60 -4.62 -12.71 8.74
N ASP A 61 -5.78 -12.46 8.13
CA ASP A 61 -7.05 -12.27 8.85
C ASP A 61 -7.47 -13.55 9.56
N ILE A 62 -7.40 -14.69 8.86
CA ILE A 62 -7.66 -16.01 9.45
C ILE A 62 -6.71 -16.28 10.62
N ALA A 63 -5.41 -16.03 10.44
CA ALA A 63 -4.43 -16.24 11.50
C ALA A 63 -4.71 -15.35 12.73
N ILE A 64 -5.00 -14.07 12.52
CA ILE A 64 -5.32 -13.14 13.60
C ILE A 64 -6.61 -13.56 14.31
N ASN A 65 -7.66 -13.93 13.58
CA ASN A 65 -8.93 -14.36 14.15
C ASN A 65 -8.77 -15.62 15.01
N VAL A 66 -8.06 -16.63 14.51
CA VAL A 66 -7.90 -17.92 15.18
C VAL A 66 -6.92 -17.83 16.35
N PHE A 67 -5.74 -17.24 16.15
CA PHE A 67 -4.64 -17.29 17.11
C PHE A 67 -4.62 -16.14 18.11
N HIS A 68 -5.18 -14.98 17.76
CA HIS A 68 -5.19 -13.81 18.64
C HIS A 68 -6.58 -13.54 19.23
N TYR A 69 -7.62 -13.47 18.39
CA TYR A 69 -8.97 -13.17 18.87
C TYR A 69 -9.75 -14.41 19.35
N HIS A 70 -9.31 -15.62 18.97
CA HIS A 70 -9.99 -16.88 19.25
C HIS A 70 -11.47 -16.89 18.79
N THR A 71 -11.73 -16.31 17.62
CA THR A 71 -13.05 -16.24 16.98
C THR A 71 -13.09 -17.05 15.68
N ASP A 72 -14.25 -17.07 15.03
CA ASP A 72 -14.41 -17.71 13.72
C ASP A 72 -13.38 -17.20 12.70
N PRO A 73 -12.76 -18.09 11.89
CA PRO A 73 -11.76 -17.69 10.91
C PRO A 73 -12.25 -16.64 9.92
N VAL A 74 -13.54 -16.68 9.55
CA VAL A 74 -14.16 -15.79 8.57
C VAL A 74 -15.45 -15.21 9.14
N GLY A 75 -15.52 -13.88 9.25
CA GLY A 75 -16.70 -13.16 9.71
C GLY A 75 -17.38 -12.32 8.62
N SER A 76 -18.64 -11.94 8.84
CA SER A 76 -19.43 -11.13 7.90
C SER A 76 -18.79 -9.76 7.59
N TYR A 77 -18.10 -9.16 8.57
CA TYR A 77 -17.36 -7.91 8.40
C TYR A 77 -16.26 -7.99 7.35
N MET A 78 -15.70 -9.18 7.11
CA MET A 78 -14.66 -9.38 6.09
C MET A 78 -15.23 -9.13 4.69
N LEU A 79 -16.50 -9.46 4.42
CA LEU A 79 -17.07 -9.28 3.09
C LEU A 79 -16.98 -7.83 2.61
N VAL A 80 -17.38 -6.88 3.47
CA VAL A 80 -17.34 -5.45 3.16
C VAL A 80 -15.89 -4.98 2.96
N ASN A 81 -14.97 -5.40 3.84
CA ASN A 81 -13.55 -5.05 3.71
C ASN A 81 -12.97 -5.55 2.39
N TYR A 82 -13.29 -6.78 1.98
CA TYR A 82 -12.75 -7.38 0.75
C TYR A 82 -13.35 -6.77 -0.51
N LEU A 83 -14.61 -6.33 -0.48
CA LEU A 83 -15.17 -5.52 -1.55
C LEU A 83 -14.43 -4.19 -1.70
N ILE A 84 -14.08 -3.53 -0.59
CA ILE A 84 -13.30 -2.30 -0.66
C ILE A 84 -11.86 -2.58 -1.14
N TYR A 85 -11.21 -3.64 -0.68
CA TYR A 85 -9.90 -4.04 -1.18
C TYR A 85 -9.91 -4.31 -2.69
N ALA A 86 -10.94 -5.01 -3.18
CA ALA A 86 -11.14 -5.24 -4.60
C ALA A 86 -11.32 -3.92 -5.38
N ALA A 87 -12.08 -2.97 -4.83
CA ALA A 87 -12.25 -1.65 -5.42
C ALA A 87 -10.95 -0.85 -5.46
N LEU A 88 -10.13 -0.91 -4.40
CA LEU A 88 -8.81 -0.26 -4.34
C LEU A 88 -7.83 -0.85 -5.36
N ILE A 89 -7.79 -2.17 -5.49
CA ILE A 89 -6.97 -2.84 -6.53
C ILE A 89 -7.43 -2.38 -7.91
N TRP A 90 -8.74 -2.40 -8.18
CA TRP A 90 -9.30 -1.96 -9.45
C TRP A 90 -8.95 -0.49 -9.75
N PHE A 91 -9.05 0.38 -8.76
CA PHE A 91 -8.70 1.79 -8.89
C PHE A 91 -7.20 1.97 -9.16
N GLY A 92 -6.34 1.25 -8.45
CA GLY A 92 -4.90 1.22 -8.72
C GLY A 92 -4.59 0.81 -10.16
N LYS A 93 -5.25 -0.23 -10.67
CA LYS A 93 -5.11 -0.69 -12.07
C LYS A 93 -5.47 0.39 -13.08
N LYS A 94 -6.39 1.31 -12.75
CA LYS A 94 -6.76 2.43 -13.62
C LYS A 94 -5.70 3.53 -13.64
N LEU A 95 -5.02 3.78 -12.52
CA LEU A 95 -3.94 4.76 -12.47
C LEU A 95 -2.66 4.25 -13.12
N THR A 96 -2.39 2.94 -13.06
CA THR A 96 -1.18 2.27 -13.59
C THR A 96 0.13 2.73 -12.93
N GLY A 97 1.16 1.88 -12.94
CA GLY A 97 2.47 2.20 -12.37
C GLY A 97 3.22 3.34 -13.07
N GLY A 98 2.84 3.66 -14.31
CA GLY A 98 3.42 4.75 -15.10
C GLY A 98 2.93 6.15 -14.70
N ALA A 99 1.94 6.26 -13.82
CA ALA A 99 1.43 7.54 -13.35
C ALA A 99 2.50 8.36 -12.58
N PRO A 100 2.35 9.70 -12.56
CA PRO A 100 3.21 10.55 -11.75
C PRO A 100 3.03 10.24 -10.26
N PHE A 101 4.09 10.47 -9.47
CA PHE A 101 4.11 10.19 -8.04
C PHE A 101 2.92 10.82 -7.30
N THR A 102 2.60 12.07 -7.61
CA THR A 102 1.49 12.82 -6.99
C THR A 102 0.13 12.18 -7.28
N ALA A 103 -0.08 11.62 -8.47
CA ALA A 103 -1.33 10.93 -8.80
C ALA A 103 -1.46 9.62 -8.02
N LEU A 104 -0.37 8.87 -7.85
CA LEU A 104 -0.38 7.63 -7.07
C LEU A 104 -0.57 7.91 -5.58
N LEU A 105 0.13 8.91 -5.03
CA LEU A 105 -0.07 9.34 -3.65
C LEU A 105 -1.50 9.81 -3.40
N GLY A 106 -2.02 10.68 -4.28
CA GLY A 106 -3.40 11.15 -4.23
C GLY A 106 -4.41 10.00 -4.32
N GLY A 107 -4.14 9.00 -5.16
CA GLY A 107 -4.97 7.81 -5.28
C GLY A 107 -5.00 6.96 -4.01
N GLY A 108 -3.85 6.76 -3.36
CA GLY A 108 -3.76 6.06 -2.07
C GLY A 108 -4.50 6.80 -0.95
N LEU A 109 -4.33 8.11 -0.85
CA LEU A 109 -5.04 8.96 0.12
C LEU A 109 -6.55 8.97 -0.11
N LEU A 110 -6.98 9.09 -1.38
CA LEU A 110 -8.39 9.02 -1.74
C LEU A 110 -8.98 7.65 -1.36
N GLY A 111 -8.22 6.58 -1.56
CA GLY A 111 -8.59 5.23 -1.14
C GLY A 111 -8.85 5.12 0.37
N ALA A 112 -7.97 5.71 1.19
CA ALA A 112 -8.14 5.76 2.64
C ALA A 112 -9.40 6.55 3.06
N ILE A 113 -9.66 7.68 2.40
CA ILE A 113 -10.86 8.51 2.64
C ILE A 113 -12.13 7.74 2.28
N LEU A 114 -12.17 7.13 1.10
CA LEU A 114 -13.33 6.35 0.65
C LEU A 114 -13.57 5.13 1.54
N PHE A 115 -12.51 4.41 1.92
CA PHE A 115 -12.62 3.30 2.87
C PHE A 115 -13.27 3.76 4.18
N TYR A 116 -12.78 4.87 4.75
CA TYR A 116 -13.31 5.42 5.98
C TYR A 116 -14.80 5.78 5.86
N LEU A 117 -15.17 6.52 4.82
CA LEU A 117 -16.56 6.93 4.60
C LEU A 117 -17.49 5.73 4.41
N VAL A 118 -17.10 4.76 3.57
CA VAL A 118 -17.93 3.59 3.26
C VAL A 118 -18.11 2.69 4.48
N THR A 119 -17.04 2.36 5.19
CA THR A 119 -17.11 1.47 6.35
C THR A 119 -17.90 2.07 7.50
N ASN A 120 -17.73 3.36 7.78
CA ASN A 120 -18.51 4.03 8.83
C ASN A 120 -19.97 4.27 8.41
N THR A 121 -20.24 4.48 7.12
CA THR A 121 -21.61 4.52 6.61
C THR A 121 -22.30 3.17 6.76
N PHE A 122 -21.59 2.08 6.47
CA PHE A 122 -22.12 0.73 6.67
C PHE A 122 -22.36 0.43 8.15
N ALA A 123 -21.42 0.79 9.03
CA ALA A 123 -21.60 0.69 10.48
C ALA A 123 -22.82 1.52 10.95
N TRP A 124 -23.01 2.72 10.40
CA TRP A 124 -24.18 3.55 10.67
C TRP A 124 -25.49 2.90 10.21
N LEU A 125 -25.49 2.13 9.11
CA LEU A 125 -26.68 1.42 8.63
C LEU A 125 -26.99 0.18 9.47
N GLU A 126 -25.98 -0.60 9.84
CA GLU A 126 -26.15 -1.90 10.49
C GLU A 126 -26.23 -1.81 12.02
N ASN A 127 -25.38 -1.01 12.66
CA ASN A 127 -25.30 -0.99 14.12
C ASN A 127 -26.51 -0.23 14.70
N PRO A 128 -27.34 -0.88 15.55
CA PRO A 128 -28.52 -0.27 16.15
C PRO A 128 -28.20 0.88 17.13
N GLU A 129 -26.96 0.99 17.62
CA GLU A 129 -26.54 2.11 18.47
C GLU A 129 -26.55 3.46 17.76
N TYR A 130 -26.45 3.46 16.42
CA TYR A 130 -26.58 4.68 15.65
C TYR A 130 -28.03 4.91 15.24
N ALA A 131 -28.57 6.06 15.69
CA ALA A 131 -29.80 6.60 15.13
C ALA A 131 -29.65 6.80 13.61
N LYS A 132 -30.65 6.38 12.82
CA LYS A 132 -30.63 6.50 11.35
C LYS A 132 -30.98 7.92 10.91
N THR A 133 -30.20 8.88 11.40
CA THR A 133 -30.29 10.31 11.12
C THR A 133 -28.92 10.86 10.74
N LEU A 134 -28.87 12.08 10.20
CA LEU A 134 -27.62 12.76 9.88
C LEU A 134 -26.69 12.88 11.11
N VAL A 135 -27.26 13.15 12.29
CA VAL A 135 -26.49 13.23 13.54
C VAL A 135 -25.88 11.88 13.91
N GLY A 136 -26.62 10.78 13.75
CA GLY A 136 -26.08 9.45 13.98
C GLY A 136 -25.00 9.06 12.98
N TRP A 137 -25.11 9.49 11.72
CA TRP A 137 -24.06 9.30 10.72
C TRP A 137 -22.79 10.09 11.06
N ILE A 138 -22.93 11.35 11.51
CA ILE A 138 -21.82 12.15 12.01
C ILE A 138 -21.20 11.50 13.26
N LYS A 139 -21.99 10.93 14.17
CA LYS A 139 -21.49 10.15 15.32
C LYS A 139 -20.62 8.98 14.84
N ALA A 140 -21.09 8.21 13.87
CA ALA A 140 -20.33 7.11 13.28
C ALA A 140 -19.01 7.60 12.65
N LEU A 141 -19.01 8.77 12.00
CA LEU A 141 -17.84 9.39 11.38
C LEU A 141 -16.92 10.18 12.34
N SER A 142 -17.18 10.19 13.65
CA SER A 142 -16.35 10.96 14.58
C SER A 142 -16.05 10.18 15.85
N LEU A 143 -17.08 9.91 16.63
CA LEU A 143 -16.98 9.29 17.95
C LEU A 143 -17.00 7.77 17.88
N GLY A 144 -17.80 7.21 16.97
CA GLY A 144 -18.02 5.77 16.94
C GLY A 144 -18.93 5.27 18.07
N THR A 145 -18.76 4.00 18.40
CA THR A 145 -19.51 3.25 19.42
C THR A 145 -18.87 3.44 20.79
N ASP A 146 -19.71 3.51 21.83
CA ASP A 146 -19.25 3.74 23.19
C ASP A 146 -18.36 2.56 23.66
N GLY A 147 -17.28 2.84 24.40
CA GLY A 147 -16.31 1.83 24.85
C GLY A 147 -15.20 1.51 23.84
N TRP A 148 -15.21 2.13 22.66
CA TRP A 148 -14.15 2.02 21.66
C TRP A 148 -13.45 3.37 21.41
N PRO A 149 -12.20 3.36 20.89
CA PRO A 149 -11.55 4.59 20.44
C PRO A 149 -12.37 5.30 19.36
N TYR A 150 -12.19 6.62 19.28
CA TYR A 150 -12.93 7.44 18.34
C TYR A 150 -12.61 7.09 16.88
N THR A 151 -13.63 7.00 16.03
CA THR A 151 -13.46 6.60 14.62
C THR A 151 -12.60 7.59 13.84
N TRP A 152 -12.59 8.88 14.23
CA TRP A 152 -11.70 9.87 13.62
C TRP A 152 -10.21 9.55 13.86
N GLU A 153 -9.86 8.91 14.97
CA GLU A 153 -8.47 8.53 15.26
C GLU A 153 -8.02 7.41 14.33
N PHE A 154 -8.92 6.46 14.05
CA PHE A 154 -8.69 5.42 13.06
C PHE A 154 -8.55 6.00 11.66
N PHE A 155 -9.35 7.01 11.31
CA PHE A 155 -9.22 7.72 10.05
C PHE A 155 -7.85 8.39 9.92
N ARG A 156 -7.46 9.16 10.95
CA ARG A 156 -6.14 9.82 10.99
C ARG A 156 -5.01 8.80 10.77
N ASN A 157 -5.05 7.68 11.50
CA ASN A 157 -4.02 6.64 11.39
C ASN A 157 -4.03 5.99 9.99
N THR A 158 -5.21 5.74 9.42
CA THR A 158 -5.37 5.17 8.07
C THR A 158 -4.85 6.13 7.00
N LEU A 159 -5.14 7.43 7.14
CA LEU A 159 -4.71 8.45 6.19
C LEU A 159 -3.18 8.65 6.22
N LEU A 160 -2.60 8.75 7.43
CA LEU A 160 -1.16 8.88 7.62
C LEU A 160 -0.39 7.65 7.11
N SER A 161 -0.82 6.46 7.52
CA SER A 161 -0.19 5.21 7.06
C SER A 161 -0.40 4.99 5.56
N GLY A 162 -1.60 5.28 5.03
CA GLY A 162 -1.90 5.21 3.61
C GLY A 162 -0.96 6.09 2.77
N GLY A 163 -0.78 7.34 3.17
CA GLY A 163 0.15 8.26 2.51
C GLY A 163 1.61 7.81 2.61
N LEU A 164 2.05 7.40 3.80
CA LEU A 164 3.41 6.92 4.07
C LEU A 164 3.74 5.70 3.22
N PHE A 165 2.93 4.64 3.33
CA PHE A 165 3.22 3.36 2.65
C PHE A 165 3.03 3.46 1.14
N THR A 166 2.09 4.29 0.65
CA THR A 166 1.99 4.58 -0.80
C THR A 166 3.27 5.27 -1.27
N SER A 167 3.75 6.27 -0.54
CA SER A 167 4.98 7.00 -0.88
C SER A 167 6.19 6.07 -0.90
N LEU A 168 6.37 5.25 0.14
CA LEU A 168 7.46 4.29 0.23
C LEU A 168 7.43 3.27 -0.91
N PHE A 169 6.25 2.71 -1.20
CA PHE A 169 6.10 1.71 -2.26
C PHE A 169 6.39 2.32 -3.63
N VAL A 170 5.75 3.43 -3.97
CA VAL A 170 5.93 4.11 -5.26
C VAL A 170 7.38 4.58 -5.42
N GLY A 171 7.98 5.11 -4.35
CA GLY A 171 9.38 5.52 -4.33
C GLY A 171 10.32 4.36 -4.60
N ALA A 172 10.13 3.23 -3.92
CA ALA A 172 10.94 2.02 -4.13
C ALA A 172 10.80 1.48 -5.56
N MET A 173 9.59 1.46 -6.11
CA MET A 173 9.35 1.00 -7.48
C MET A 173 10.03 1.93 -8.50
N LYS A 174 9.88 3.25 -8.37
CA LYS A 174 10.51 4.21 -9.28
C LYS A 174 12.04 4.20 -9.18
N LEU A 175 12.60 4.01 -7.98
CA LEU A 175 14.05 3.88 -7.79
C LEU A 175 14.58 2.58 -8.41
N SER A 176 13.83 1.49 -8.33
CA SER A 176 14.19 0.20 -8.94
C SER A 176 14.08 0.21 -10.48
N GLU A 177 13.35 1.18 -11.04
CA GLU A 177 13.24 1.41 -12.49
C GLU A 177 14.30 2.40 -13.01
N ALA A 178 15.04 3.07 -12.13
CA ALA A 178 16.14 3.94 -12.54
C ALA A 178 17.25 3.10 -13.20
N PRO A 179 17.87 3.57 -14.30
CA PRO A 179 18.98 2.87 -14.93
C PRO A 179 20.07 2.59 -13.88
N GLU A 180 20.52 1.34 -13.77
CA GLU A 180 21.75 1.07 -13.03
C GLU A 180 22.86 1.92 -13.66
N PRO A 181 23.66 2.65 -12.85
CA PRO A 181 24.80 3.38 -13.40
C PRO A 181 25.68 2.36 -14.11
N GLU A 182 25.87 2.52 -15.42
CA GLU A 182 26.83 1.71 -16.16
C GLU A 182 28.19 1.81 -15.44
N PRO A 183 28.91 0.69 -15.24
CA PRO A 183 30.24 0.75 -14.66
C PRO A 183 31.03 1.76 -15.48
N ALA A 184 31.56 2.79 -14.82
CA ALA A 184 32.45 3.72 -15.48
C ALA A 184 33.59 2.90 -16.07
N GLU A 185 33.61 2.76 -17.39
CA GLU A 185 34.81 2.30 -18.10
C GLU A 185 35.92 3.25 -17.63
N GLU A 186 36.84 2.72 -16.83
CA GLU A 186 38.11 3.36 -16.57
C GLU A 186 38.71 3.65 -17.94
N LYS A 187 38.68 4.93 -18.34
CA LYS A 187 39.46 5.39 -19.48
C LYS A 187 40.89 5.02 -19.16
N GLU A 188 41.39 3.96 -19.80
CA GLU A 188 42.80 3.62 -19.84
C GLU A 188 43.55 4.92 -20.17
N ALA A 189 44.38 5.36 -19.23
CA ALA A 189 45.25 6.50 -19.45
C ALA A 189 46.21 6.15 -20.59
N GLU A 190 46.04 6.80 -21.75
CA GLU A 190 47.08 6.84 -22.76
C GLU A 190 48.37 7.36 -22.11
N PRO A 191 49.50 6.63 -22.17
CA PRO A 191 50.76 7.16 -21.72
C PRO A 191 51.20 8.28 -22.67
N ALA A 192 51.35 9.47 -22.11
CA ALA A 192 52.07 10.55 -22.76
C ALA A 192 53.56 10.20 -22.93
N GLU A 193 54.16 10.84 -23.95
CA GLU A 193 55.59 11.03 -24.22
C GLU A 193 56.31 9.98 -25.08
N ALA A 194 56.70 10.39 -26.29
CA ALA A 194 58.02 10.99 -26.48
C ALA A 194 58.11 11.68 -27.87
N GLU A 195 58.29 13.00 -27.88
CA GLU A 195 58.92 13.70 -29.02
C GLU A 195 60.35 13.16 -29.22
N PRO A 196 60.86 13.18 -30.46
CA PRO A 196 62.24 13.60 -30.64
C PRO A 196 62.35 14.81 -31.57
N GLU A 197 63.30 15.65 -31.17
CA GLU A 197 63.80 16.88 -31.75
C GLU A 197 64.11 16.86 -33.25
N GLU A 198 64.08 18.07 -33.81
CA GLU A 198 64.56 18.50 -35.12
C GLU A 198 65.94 17.93 -35.52
N SER A 199 66.12 17.65 -36.82
CA SER A 199 67.35 18.11 -37.50
C SER A 199 67.15 18.25 -39.02
N LYS A 200 67.47 19.45 -39.51
CA LYS A 200 67.57 19.87 -40.91
C LYS A 200 68.68 19.10 -41.66
N ALA A 201 68.42 18.72 -42.92
CA ALA A 201 69.25 18.95 -44.11
C ALA A 201 68.64 18.23 -45.33
#